data_AF-A0A8C3T5G0-F1
#
_entry.id   AF-A0A8C3T5G0-F1
#
_cell.length_a   1.000
_cell.length_b   1.000
_cell.length_c   1.000
_cell.angle_alpha   90.00
_cell.angle_beta   90.00
_cell.angle_gamma   90.00
#
_symmetry.space_group_name_H-M   'P 1'
#
loop_
_entity.id
_entity.type
_entity.pdbx_description
1 polymer ?
#
loop_
_entity_poly.entity_id
_entity_poly.type
_entity_poly.pdbx_seq_one_letter_code
_entity_poly.pdbx_strand_id
1 'polypeptide(L)'
;MEEALDELIKDCAHQLFELTDDKENTKYPFNSYVTYQDIHSIKAFQEQIVMAIKAPEETKLEIPAPKEDCIEVHIKSTKGPIDVYLCEVEQDNPGAKTFEDMGTLTSAEPLDEGIESESEHGMVV
;
A
#
# COMPACT_ATOMS: atom_id res chain seq x y z
N MET A 1 -30.90 -24.10 -14.37
CA MET A 1 -30.94 -22.75 -13.74
C MET A 1 -29.60 -22.44 -13.12
N GLU A 2 -29.05 -23.35 -12.31
CA GLU A 2 -27.66 -23.29 -11.81
C GLU A 2 -26.63 -23.29 -12.96
N GLU A 3 -26.74 -24.22 -13.92
CA GLU A 3 -25.82 -24.30 -15.07
C GLU A 3 -25.70 -22.98 -15.88
N ALA A 4 -26.80 -22.24 -16.04
CA ALA A 4 -26.78 -20.96 -16.76
C ALA A 4 -26.09 -19.85 -15.97
N LEU A 5 -26.16 -19.90 -14.63
CA LEU A 5 -25.43 -18.97 -13.77
C LEU A 5 -23.93 -19.28 -13.80
N ASP A 6 -23.56 -20.56 -13.77
CA ASP A 6 -22.17 -21.00 -13.85
C ASP A 6 -21.52 -20.61 -15.19
N GLU A 7 -22.25 -20.75 -16.29
CA GLU A 7 -21.79 -20.27 -17.60
C GLU A 7 -21.55 -18.76 -17.59
N LEU A 8 -22.47 -17.98 -17.02
CA LEU A 8 -22.31 -16.53 -16.94
C LEU A 8 -21.11 -16.12 -16.06
N ILE A 9 -20.90 -16.80 -14.92
CA ILE A 9 -19.73 -16.55 -14.05
C ILE A 9 -18.44 -16.85 -14.81
N LYS A 10 -18.40 -17.97 -15.54
CA LYS A 10 -17.24 -18.37 -16.33
C LYS A 10 -16.94 -17.36 -17.43
N ASP A 11 -17.97 -16.90 -18.14
CA ASP A 11 -17.81 -15.91 -19.21
C ASP A 11 -17.33 -14.56 -18.65
N CYS A 12 -17.88 -14.12 -17.51
CA CYS A 12 -17.40 -12.91 -16.83
C CYS A 12 -15.95 -13.04 -16.37
N ALA A 13 -15.58 -14.19 -15.78
CA ALA A 13 -14.19 -14.44 -15.37
C ALA A 13 -13.25 -14.40 -16.58
N HIS A 14 -13.64 -15.03 -17.69
CA HIS A 14 -12.86 -15.04 -18.92
C HIS A 14 -12.63 -13.63 -19.47
N GLN A 15 -13.67 -12.80 -19.52
CA GLN A 15 -13.56 -11.39 -19.96
C GLN A 15 -12.61 -10.58 -19.06
N LEU A 16 -12.63 -10.80 -17.74
CA LEU A 16 -11.69 -10.13 -16.83
C LEU A 16 -10.25 -10.56 -17.07
N PHE A 17 -10.00 -11.86 -17.34
CA PHE A 17 -8.66 -12.36 -17.67
C PHE A 17 -8.14 -11.75 -18.98
N GLU A 18 -8.96 -11.72 -20.03
CA GLU A 18 -8.57 -11.11 -21.31
C GLU A 18 -8.19 -9.63 -21.17
N LEU A 19 -8.87 -8.88 -20.30
CA LEU A 19 -8.56 -7.46 -20.06
C LEU A 19 -7.30 -7.24 -19.22
N THR A 20 -6.96 -8.17 -18.32
CA THR A 20 -5.91 -7.99 -17.30
C THR A 20 -4.60 -8.69 -17.66
N ASP A 21 -4.65 -9.81 -18.38
CA ASP A 21 -3.48 -10.61 -18.83
C ASP A 21 -3.03 -10.26 -20.26
N ASP A 22 -3.64 -9.22 -20.87
CA ASP A 22 -3.21 -8.73 -22.18
C ASP A 22 -1.77 -8.20 -22.10
N LYS A 23 -0.87 -8.84 -22.84
CA LYS A 23 0.55 -8.46 -22.91
C LYS A 23 0.74 -7.04 -23.45
N GLU A 24 -0.19 -6.48 -24.23
CA GLU A 24 -0.12 -5.08 -24.66
C GLU A 24 -0.44 -4.10 -23.50
N ASN A 25 -1.17 -4.53 -22.46
CA ASN A 25 -1.37 -3.75 -21.22
C ASN A 25 -0.07 -3.62 -20.41
N THR A 26 0.84 -4.59 -20.53
CA THR A 26 2.20 -4.49 -19.93
C THR A 26 3.13 -3.55 -20.71
N LYS A 27 2.85 -3.36 -22.00
CA LYS A 27 3.64 -2.53 -22.93
C LYS A 27 3.22 -1.06 -22.91
N TYR A 28 1.95 -0.80 -22.62
CA TYR A 28 1.40 0.54 -22.39
C TYR A 28 0.81 0.59 -20.98
N PRO A 29 1.65 0.76 -19.93
CA PRO A 29 1.19 0.88 -18.54
C PRO A 29 0.26 2.09 -18.31
N PHE A 30 0.03 2.91 -19.34
CA PHE A 30 -0.86 4.06 -19.30
C PHE A 30 -2.37 3.70 -19.24
N ASN A 31 -2.75 2.44 -19.41
CA ASN A 31 -4.17 2.08 -19.49
C ASN A 31 -4.77 1.58 -18.17
N SER A 32 -3.95 1.38 -17.13
CA SER A 32 -4.39 0.89 -15.82
C SER A 32 -3.67 1.60 -14.68
N TYR A 33 -3.78 2.93 -14.65
CA TYR A 33 -3.35 3.74 -13.52
C TYR A 33 -4.45 4.70 -13.10
N VAL A 34 -4.34 5.18 -11.87
CA VAL A 34 -5.13 6.30 -11.36
C VAL A 34 -4.19 7.44 -11.04
N THR A 35 -4.63 8.66 -11.30
CA THR A 35 -3.90 9.86 -10.92
C THR A 35 -4.28 10.32 -9.52
N TYR A 36 -3.46 11.20 -8.96
CA TYR A 36 -3.80 11.90 -7.72
C TYR A 36 -5.15 12.66 -7.85
N GLN A 37 -5.43 13.25 -9.03
CA GLN A 37 -6.67 13.96 -9.29
C GLN A 37 -7.89 13.03 -9.25
N ASP A 38 -7.77 11.82 -9.78
CA ASP A 38 -8.85 10.82 -9.75
C ASP A 38 -9.19 10.43 -8.32
N ILE A 39 -8.18 10.16 -7.49
CA ILE A 39 -8.35 9.82 -6.06
C ILE A 39 -8.99 11.00 -5.31
N HIS A 40 -8.50 12.22 -5.51
CA HIS A 40 -9.01 13.43 -4.87
C HIS A 40 -10.45 13.76 -5.27
N SER A 41 -10.88 13.36 -6.48
CA SER A 41 -12.26 13.56 -6.94
C SER A 41 -13.28 12.73 -6.15
N ILE A 42 -12.84 11.69 -5.43
CA ILE A 42 -13.69 10.82 -4.62
C ILE A 42 -14.08 11.55 -3.34
N LYS A 43 -15.34 11.98 -3.26
CA LYS A 43 -15.88 12.72 -2.10
C LYS A 43 -15.70 12.00 -0.77
N ALA A 44 -15.70 10.67 -0.77
CA ALA A 44 -15.52 9.87 0.44
C ALA A 44 -14.12 9.98 1.06
N PHE A 45 -13.13 10.48 0.32
CA PHE A 45 -11.73 10.63 0.77
C PHE A 45 -11.36 12.08 1.07
N GLN A 46 -12.31 13.02 0.97
CA GLN A 46 -12.06 14.42 1.32
C GLN A 46 -11.71 14.56 2.80
N GLU A 47 -10.71 15.41 3.09
CA GLU A 47 -10.23 15.71 4.45
C GLU A 47 -9.69 14.49 5.23
N GLN A 48 -9.34 13.41 4.54
CA GLN A 48 -8.78 12.19 5.13
C GLN A 48 -7.37 11.92 4.60
N ILE A 49 -6.57 11.22 5.41
CA ILE A 49 -5.26 10.71 4.99
C ILE A 49 -5.49 9.48 4.11
N VAL A 50 -4.99 9.50 2.88
CA VAL A 50 -5.10 8.39 1.93
C VAL A 50 -3.70 7.82 1.67
N MET A 51 -3.55 6.51 1.92
CA MET A 51 -2.34 5.75 1.59
C MET A 51 -2.65 4.78 0.45
N ALA A 52 -1.96 4.91 -0.68
CA ALA A 52 -2.01 3.96 -1.77
C ALA A 52 -0.89 2.92 -1.60
N ILE A 53 -1.26 1.65 -1.54
CA ILE A 53 -0.33 0.54 -1.31
C ILE A 53 -0.26 -0.31 -2.57
N LYS A 54 0.93 -0.42 -3.16
CA LYS A 54 1.24 -1.31 -4.28
C LYS A 54 2.13 -2.43 -3.76
N ALA A 55 1.64 -3.66 -3.84
CA ALA A 55 2.32 -4.83 -3.33
C ALA A 55 2.25 -5.98 -4.34
N PRO A 56 3.24 -6.89 -4.35
CA PRO A 56 3.21 -8.05 -5.22
C PRO A 56 2.14 -9.05 -4.76
N GLU A 57 1.91 -10.06 -5.58
CA GLU A 57 1.02 -11.18 -5.26
C GLU A 57 1.38 -11.83 -3.90
N GLU A 58 0.40 -12.50 -3.31
CA GLU A 58 0.52 -13.17 -2.01
C GLU A 58 0.85 -12.24 -0.83
N THR A 59 0.74 -10.91 -0.99
CA THR A 59 0.86 -9.97 0.12
C THR A 59 -0.32 -10.12 1.10
N LYS A 60 -0.01 -10.20 2.40
CA LYS A 60 -0.99 -10.33 3.48
C LYS A 60 -1.19 -8.99 4.17
N LEU A 61 -2.44 -8.63 4.39
CA LEU A 61 -2.86 -7.50 5.22
C LEU A 61 -3.60 -8.05 6.44
N GLU A 62 -3.12 -7.70 7.63
CA GLU A 62 -3.71 -8.09 8.91
C GLU A 62 -4.03 -6.82 9.71
N ILE A 63 -5.25 -6.72 10.21
CA ILE A 63 -5.67 -5.66 11.14
C ILE A 63 -5.87 -6.34 12.50
N PRO A 64 -4.86 -6.31 13.41
CA PRO A 64 -5.02 -6.83 14.75
C PRO A 64 -6.12 -6.07 15.51
N ALA A 65 -6.61 -6.67 16.60
CA ALA A 65 -7.55 -5.99 17.47
C ALA A 65 -6.91 -4.69 17.99
N PRO A 66 -7.64 -3.56 17.94
CA PRO A 66 -7.11 -2.27 18.38
C PRO A 66 -6.76 -2.33 19.86
N LYS A 67 -5.64 -1.71 20.22
CA LYS A 67 -5.26 -1.45 21.62
C LYS A 67 -5.88 -0.12 22.05
N GLU A 68 -5.84 0.18 23.35
CA GLU A 68 -6.56 1.33 23.93
C GLU A 68 -6.28 2.67 23.21
N ASP A 69 -5.06 2.88 22.71
CA ASP A 69 -4.64 4.14 22.08
C ASP A 69 -4.08 3.98 20.66
N CYS A 70 -4.09 2.77 20.07
CA CYS A 70 -3.52 2.58 18.73
C CYS A 70 -4.26 1.54 17.88
N ILE A 71 -4.30 1.83 16.58
CA ILE A 71 -4.77 0.91 15.54
C ILE A 71 -3.55 0.58 14.69
N GLU A 72 -3.25 -0.70 14.57
CA GLU A 72 -2.12 -1.19 13.78
C GLU A 72 -2.63 -1.81 12.49
N VAL A 73 -1.87 -1.65 11.40
CA VAL A 73 -2.08 -2.36 10.13
C VAL A 73 -0.77 -3.06 9.78
N HIS A 74 -0.80 -4.39 9.69
CA HIS A 74 0.37 -5.18 9.34
C HIS A 74 0.29 -5.61 7.88
N ILE A 75 1.30 -5.24 7.10
CA ILE A 75 1.40 -5.63 5.69
C ILE A 75 2.69 -6.42 5.50
N LYS A 76 2.58 -7.64 4.99
CA LYS A 76 3.71 -8.57 4.81
C LYS A 76 3.72 -9.13 3.41
N SER A 77 4.84 -8.97 2.72
CA SER A 77 5.09 -9.62 1.44
C SER A 77 6.26 -10.61 1.53
N THR A 78 6.20 -11.66 0.73
CA THR A 78 7.28 -12.67 0.60
C THR A 78 7.89 -12.70 -0.80
N LYS A 79 7.30 -11.98 -1.76
CA LYS A 79 7.65 -12.04 -3.19
C LYS A 79 8.33 -10.78 -3.70
N GLY A 80 8.39 -9.72 -2.91
CA GLY A 80 9.01 -8.46 -3.31
C GLY A 80 8.73 -7.32 -2.34
N PRO A 81 9.26 -6.12 -2.64
CA PRO A 81 9.02 -4.92 -1.84
C PRO A 81 7.57 -4.46 -1.96
N ILE A 82 7.13 -3.68 -0.97
CA ILE A 82 5.84 -2.99 -0.96
C ILE A 82 6.12 -1.51 -1.16
N ASP A 83 5.49 -0.92 -2.17
CA ASP A 83 5.51 0.52 -2.41
C ASP A 83 4.31 1.16 -1.69
N VAL A 84 4.55 2.21 -0.92
CA VAL A 84 3.50 2.97 -0.21
C VAL A 84 3.60 4.43 -0.60
N TYR A 85 2.48 5.01 -1.01
CA TYR A 85 2.37 6.41 -1.43
C TYR A 85 1.37 7.13 -0.54
N LEU A 86 1.75 8.31 -0.07
CA LEU A 86 0.83 9.22 0.62
C LEU A 86 0.23 10.16 -0.42
N CYS A 87 -1.10 10.18 -0.51
CA CYS A 87 -1.81 11.13 -1.35
C CYS A 87 -2.00 12.42 -0.56
N GLU A 88 -1.08 13.38 -0.73
CA GLU A 88 -1.13 14.67 -0.05
C GLU A 88 -2.28 15.53 -0.59
N VAL A 89 -3.26 15.82 0.25
CA VAL A 89 -4.20 16.91 -0.01
C VAL A 89 -3.42 18.21 0.17
N GLU A 90 -3.13 18.91 -0.94
CA GLU A 90 -2.77 20.32 -0.87
C GLU A 90 -3.91 21.07 -0.16
N GLN A 91 -3.80 21.17 1.17
CA GLN A 91 -4.50 22.20 1.90
C GLN A 91 -3.88 23.51 1.41
N ASP A 92 -4.71 24.47 0.99
CA ASP A 92 -4.33 25.84 0.61
C ASP A 92 -3.58 26.56 1.77
N ASN A 93 -2.37 26.11 2.09
CA ASN A 93 -1.57 26.62 3.19
C ASN A 93 -0.08 26.56 2.76
N PRO A 94 0.54 27.69 2.39
CA PRO A 94 1.85 27.74 1.75
C PRO A 94 3.03 27.54 2.74
N GLY A 95 2.91 26.62 3.71
CA GLY A 95 3.81 26.56 4.87
C GLY A 95 4.09 25.20 5.51
N ALA A 96 3.76 24.07 4.89
CA ALA A 96 4.13 22.76 5.42
C ALA A 96 5.46 22.28 4.82
N LYS A 97 6.46 22.11 5.69
CA LYS A 97 7.79 21.63 5.35
C LYS A 97 7.72 20.14 4.99
N THR A 98 8.40 19.77 3.91
CA THR A 98 8.64 18.39 3.50
C THR A 98 9.28 17.59 4.64
N PHE A 99 8.65 16.49 5.04
CA PHE A 99 9.27 15.47 5.86
C PHE A 99 10.04 14.52 4.94
N GLU A 100 11.25 14.91 4.57
CA GLU A 100 12.24 14.00 3.99
C GLU A 100 13.06 13.39 5.14
N ASP A 101 12.92 12.07 5.34
CA ASP A 101 13.93 11.12 5.85
C ASP A 101 13.26 10.03 6.71
N MET A 102 12.97 8.88 6.09
CA MET A 102 12.76 7.63 6.82
C MET A 102 13.64 6.57 6.14
N GLY A 103 14.78 6.30 6.78
CA GLY A 103 15.82 5.42 6.28
C GLY A 103 15.35 4.00 5.97
N THR A 104 16.00 3.43 4.95
CA THR A 104 15.92 2.02 4.58
C THR A 104 16.34 1.12 5.76
N LEU A 105 15.40 0.33 6.29
CA LEU A 105 15.70 -0.72 7.26
C LEU A 105 15.77 -2.07 6.56
N THR A 106 16.98 -2.48 6.17
CA THR A 106 17.30 -3.88 5.86
C THR A 106 17.96 -4.50 7.10
N SER A 107 17.39 -5.59 7.61
CA SER A 107 17.95 -6.33 8.75
C SER A 107 18.58 -7.63 8.28
N ALA A 108 19.89 -7.77 8.50
CA ALA A 108 20.56 -9.02 8.83
C ALA A 108 21.94 -8.71 9.45
N GLU A 109 22.09 -8.94 10.76
CA GLU A 109 23.39 -9.07 11.42
C GLU A 109 23.82 -10.55 11.46
N PRO A 110 25.11 -10.89 11.73
CA PRO A 110 25.56 -10.99 13.14
C PRO A 110 27.01 -10.53 13.49
N LEU A 111 27.12 -9.95 14.70
CA LEU A 111 28.11 -10.08 15.79
C LEU A 111 29.56 -9.57 15.63
N ASP A 112 29.95 -8.59 16.48
CA ASP A 112 31.00 -8.75 17.52
C ASP A 112 30.98 -7.60 18.57
N GLU A 113 31.50 -7.89 19.76
CA GLU A 113 31.36 -7.21 21.07
C GLU A 113 31.94 -5.78 21.20
N GLY A 114 31.36 -4.95 22.09
CA GLY A 114 32.15 -3.98 22.86
C GLY A 114 31.52 -2.61 23.22
N ILE A 115 31.15 -2.49 24.51
CA ILE A 115 31.21 -1.29 25.39
C ILE A 115 30.07 -0.23 25.33
N GLU A 116 29.43 -0.15 26.50
CA GLU A 116 28.61 0.87 27.18
C GLU A 116 28.50 2.31 26.60
N SER A 117 27.27 2.81 26.49
CA SER A 117 26.84 4.07 27.12
C SER A 117 25.31 4.24 27.07
N GLU A 118 24.74 4.69 28.18
CA GLU A 118 23.32 4.98 28.40
C GLU A 118 22.77 6.09 27.49
N SER A 119 21.55 5.88 26.95
CA SER A 119 20.54 6.93 26.83
C SER A 119 19.16 6.30 26.60
N GLU A 120 18.23 6.51 27.54
CA GLU A 120 16.79 6.44 27.29
C GLU A 120 16.46 7.22 26.01
N HIS A 121 15.55 6.71 25.18
CA HIS A 121 14.42 7.39 24.54
C HIS A 121 13.70 6.34 23.67
N GLY A 122 12.54 5.88 24.13
CA GLY A 122 11.65 5.05 23.34
C GLY A 122 10.97 5.89 22.24
N MET A 123 10.79 5.29 21.07
CA MET A 123 9.92 5.82 20.02
C MET A 123 8.79 4.80 19.80
N VAL A 124 7.59 5.21 20.21
CA VAL A 124 6.32 4.52 19.97
C VAL A 124 5.71 5.18 18.74
N VAL A 125 5.28 4.38 17.76
CA VAL A 125 4.52 4.84 16.58
C VAL A 125 3.06 5.11 16.94
#